data_AF-A0A538C039-F1
#
_entry.id   AF-A0A538C039-F1
#
_cell.length_a   1.000
_cell.length_b   1.000
_cell.length_c   1.000
_cell.angle_alpha   90.00
_cell.angle_beta   90.00
_cell.angle_gamma   90.00
#
_symmetry.space_group_name_H-M   'P 1'
#
loop_
_entity.id
_entity.type
_entity.pdbx_description
1 polymer ?
#
loop_
_entity_poly.entity_id
_entity_poly.type
_entity_poly.pdbx_seq_one_letter_code
_entity_poly.pdbx_strand_id
1 'polypeptide(L)'
;MGGRARGCTEPSSSAPTFAIAGTRLFCRPIGSTIAALRRASCVAWRTACAGRSVSRCNEFFPREKPGCSWGSLWVTPPGSTRFRATGLSHLTAVSGENLAMFTAPILGAAMLLRLGRSARLLVGVAAVVFFVLLTGGEPSVLRAAAMAGLTLLAVFLGRPRSPPAILAGAVLLLLGNNPTLVYSIGFRLSVAATAGIAVLAGPLGERLRWLPRGLALAAGTTIAAQAGVTPLLLYHFGVVPLVSVPANLLAFPAVGPAMILGLLGAALGTVAHPVGVIIGALARLPLGYLEGLAQRLARSPLPSVTSAGGQLPELLVGLFVLGGLAWWVRTGARLHRRAVAVVLLVLPLFVWSSAVRSGAPSTLTVTFFDVGQGDAALVRSPAGASILIDGGPDPDLVVRKLAALGVRRLDLIVATHQHADHVGGLPSVLARFPVGLVLDPGCRDDAPAYAAFLSAVRSAGVSFRHPRSGASFLLSDVSVQVLGPERCFDGTNSDPNNDSLVLRVVVAGSAVLFPGDAEQPNQGDLLRDEIALLPAQVLKVPHHGGATSNPSFFKVVHAGVAVVSVGPNRYGHPVASVLEELARDGMRVFRTDRSGDVTVSFRRGDVLVDTET
;
A
#
# COMPACT_ATOMS: atom_id res chain seq x y z
N MET A 1 8.02 -54.25 6.99
CA MET A 1 6.93 -55.16 6.56
C MET A 1 5.58 -54.49 6.86
N GLY A 2 4.43 -55.10 6.54
CA GLY A 2 3.11 -54.46 6.69
C GLY A 2 2.67 -54.21 8.15
N GLY A 3 1.52 -53.59 8.45
CA GLY A 3 0.52 -52.99 7.55
C GLY A 3 -0.92 -53.08 8.08
N ARG A 4 -1.74 -52.04 7.83
CA ARG A 4 -3.21 -51.94 8.05
C ARG A 4 -3.78 -51.95 9.50
N ALA A 5 -4.01 -50.73 10.01
CA ALA A 5 -5.33 -50.10 10.19
C ALA A 5 -6.44 -50.66 11.12
N ARG A 6 -7.29 -49.71 11.57
CA ARG A 6 -8.53 -49.79 12.39
C ARG A 6 -8.28 -49.86 13.91
N GLY A 7 -9.11 -49.24 14.76
CA GLY A 7 -10.29 -48.40 14.47
C GLY A 7 -10.72 -47.56 15.68
N CYS A 8 -11.64 -46.61 15.50
CA CYS A 8 -12.16 -45.76 16.58
C CYS A 8 -13.42 -46.38 17.21
N THR A 9 -13.63 -46.12 18.50
CA THR A 9 -14.87 -46.37 19.24
C THR A 9 -15.57 -45.06 19.62
N GLU A 10 -16.88 -45.13 19.88
CA GLU A 10 -17.76 -43.97 20.10
C GLU A 10 -17.77 -43.48 21.56
N PRO A 11 -18.29 -42.26 21.81
CA PRO A 11 -18.91 -41.89 23.08
C PRO A 11 -20.45 -41.76 22.99
N SER A 12 -21.13 -42.19 24.05
CA SER A 12 -22.57 -42.03 24.36
C SER A 12 -22.97 -40.55 24.46
N SER A 13 -24.13 -40.04 23.99
CA SER A 13 -25.55 -40.42 24.06
C SER A 13 -26.35 -39.76 25.20
N SER A 14 -27.19 -38.77 24.86
CA SER A 14 -28.45 -38.43 25.56
C SER A 14 -29.27 -37.41 24.72
N ALA A 15 -30.58 -37.38 24.91
CA ALA A 15 -31.60 -36.66 24.13
C ALA A 15 -32.83 -36.38 25.05
N PRO A 16 -34.05 -36.02 24.59
CA PRO A 16 -34.53 -35.49 23.29
C PRO A 16 -35.17 -34.07 23.53
N THR A 17 -36.22 -33.51 22.89
CA THR A 17 -37.21 -33.91 21.86
C THR A 17 -37.85 -32.65 21.23
N PHE A 18 -38.18 -32.64 19.94
CA PHE A 18 -39.55 -32.39 19.41
C PHE A 18 -39.60 -32.59 17.88
N ALA A 19 -40.78 -32.96 17.35
CA ALA A 19 -41.01 -33.24 15.92
C ALA A 19 -41.63 -32.01 15.20
N ILE A 20 -41.87 -31.98 13.87
CA ILE A 20 -42.81 -32.83 13.09
C ILE A 20 -42.40 -32.93 11.59
N ALA A 21 -42.59 -34.13 11.01
CA ALA A 21 -42.76 -34.53 9.60
C ALA A 21 -42.09 -33.76 8.42
N GLY A 22 -41.43 -34.50 7.51
CA GLY A 22 -40.87 -33.95 6.26
C GLY A 22 -40.20 -34.98 5.34
N THR A 23 -40.97 -35.95 4.83
CA THR A 23 -40.63 -37.05 3.90
C THR A 23 -39.35 -36.91 3.07
N ARG A 24 -38.37 -37.82 3.25
CA ARG A 24 -37.23 -37.98 2.32
C ARG A 24 -37.69 -38.64 1.01
N LEU A 25 -37.48 -37.95 -0.11
CA LEU A 25 -37.54 -38.53 -1.47
C LEU A 25 -36.32 -38.08 -2.29
N PHE A 26 -35.79 -38.97 -3.13
CA PHE A 26 -34.48 -38.80 -3.77
C PHE A 26 -34.55 -37.85 -4.97
N CYS A 27 -34.06 -36.62 -4.82
CA CYS A 27 -33.75 -35.71 -5.93
C CYS A 27 -32.30 -35.24 -5.85
N ARG A 28 -31.40 -35.90 -6.59
CA ARG A 28 -30.01 -35.43 -6.80
C ARG A 28 -30.01 -34.31 -7.84
N PRO A 29 -29.51 -33.09 -7.55
CA PRO A 29 -29.19 -32.12 -8.59
C PRO A 29 -27.92 -32.55 -9.34
N ILE A 30 -28.02 -32.74 -10.65
CA ILE A 30 -26.91 -33.20 -11.51
C ILE A 30 -25.75 -32.19 -11.59
N GLY A 31 -25.97 -30.94 -11.16
CA GLY A 31 -24.98 -29.86 -11.20
C GLY A 31 -23.74 -30.04 -10.31
N SER A 32 -23.83 -30.78 -9.20
CA SER A 32 -22.70 -30.91 -8.26
C SER A 32 -21.51 -31.66 -8.84
N THR A 33 -21.75 -32.77 -9.54
CA THR A 33 -20.68 -33.59 -10.16
C THR A 33 -19.97 -32.83 -11.28
N ILE A 34 -20.70 -32.06 -12.08
CA ILE A 34 -20.12 -31.24 -13.18
C ILE A 34 -19.32 -30.06 -12.62
N ALA A 35 -19.80 -29.43 -11.54
CA ALA A 35 -19.04 -28.39 -10.84
C ALA A 35 -17.78 -28.94 -10.17
N ALA A 36 -17.86 -30.13 -9.55
CA ALA A 36 -16.72 -30.83 -8.96
C ALA A 36 -15.69 -31.24 -10.01
N LEU A 37 -16.12 -31.83 -11.14
CA LEU A 37 -15.24 -32.16 -12.27
C LEU A 37 -14.61 -30.91 -12.89
N ARG A 38 -15.36 -29.82 -13.11
CA ARG A 38 -14.79 -28.55 -13.59
C ARG A 38 -13.74 -27.98 -12.61
N ARG A 39 -13.98 -28.03 -11.30
CA ARG A 39 -12.97 -27.62 -10.31
C ARG A 39 -11.77 -28.57 -10.28
N ALA A 40 -11.99 -29.88 -10.24
CA ALA A 40 -10.92 -30.89 -10.20
C ALA A 40 -10.04 -30.83 -11.46
N SER A 41 -10.63 -30.82 -12.67
CA SER A 41 -9.87 -30.71 -13.92
C SER A 41 -9.18 -29.36 -14.07
N CYS A 42 -9.81 -28.24 -13.67
CA CYS A 42 -9.15 -26.92 -13.75
C CYS A 42 -8.03 -26.77 -12.72
N VAL A 43 -8.19 -27.31 -11.51
CA VAL A 43 -7.13 -27.37 -10.49
C VAL A 43 -6.01 -28.32 -10.93
N ALA A 44 -6.32 -29.51 -11.43
CA ALA A 44 -5.33 -30.46 -11.92
C ALA A 44 -4.56 -29.94 -13.14
N TRP A 45 -5.20 -29.21 -14.05
CA TRP A 45 -4.50 -28.55 -15.17
C TRP A 45 -3.65 -27.38 -14.67
N ARG A 46 -4.17 -26.56 -13.73
CA ARG A 46 -3.39 -25.50 -13.06
C ARG A 46 -2.17 -26.06 -12.34
N THR A 47 -2.26 -27.18 -11.61
CA THR A 47 -1.10 -27.78 -10.90
C THR A 47 -0.17 -28.53 -11.85
N ALA A 48 -0.68 -29.23 -12.87
CA ALA A 48 0.15 -29.94 -13.85
C ALA A 48 0.93 -29.01 -14.80
N CYS A 49 0.41 -27.80 -15.05
CA CYS A 49 1.14 -26.71 -15.71
C CYS A 49 2.04 -25.97 -14.70
N ALA A 50 1.50 -25.46 -13.59
CA ALA A 50 2.30 -24.70 -12.62
C ALA A 50 3.50 -25.52 -12.08
N GLY A 51 3.32 -26.79 -11.71
CA GLY A 51 4.42 -27.63 -11.20
C GLY A 51 5.58 -27.85 -12.19
N ARG A 52 5.34 -27.70 -13.50
CA ARG A 52 6.38 -27.78 -14.56
C ARG A 52 6.82 -26.42 -15.11
N SER A 53 6.03 -25.37 -14.90
CA SER A 53 6.39 -24.00 -15.27
C SER A 53 7.12 -23.26 -14.15
N VAL A 54 6.75 -23.43 -12.88
CA VAL A 54 7.40 -22.79 -11.71
C VAL A 54 8.89 -23.16 -11.67
N SER A 55 9.23 -24.42 -11.86
CA SER A 55 10.62 -24.90 -11.84
C SER A 55 11.47 -24.27 -12.95
N ARG A 56 10.95 -24.15 -14.18
CA ARG A 56 11.64 -23.46 -15.29
C ARG A 56 11.65 -21.94 -15.14
N CYS A 57 10.58 -21.32 -14.64
CA CYS A 57 10.54 -19.87 -14.40
C CYS A 57 11.63 -19.42 -13.41
N ASN A 58 11.99 -20.26 -12.42
CA ASN A 58 13.11 -20.00 -11.52
C ASN A 58 14.49 -20.03 -12.22
N GLU A 59 14.62 -20.62 -13.41
CA GLU A 59 15.84 -20.53 -14.24
C GLU A 59 15.88 -19.25 -15.09
N PHE A 60 14.72 -18.69 -15.48
CA PHE A 60 14.64 -17.42 -16.23
C PHE A 60 14.96 -16.18 -15.36
N PHE A 61 14.62 -16.23 -14.06
CA PHE A 61 14.80 -15.11 -13.13
C PHE A 61 15.54 -15.59 -11.87
N PRO A 62 16.86 -15.37 -11.77
CA PRO A 62 17.65 -15.89 -10.66
C PRO A 62 17.31 -15.17 -9.34
N ARG A 63 16.54 -15.88 -8.49
CA ARG A 63 16.17 -15.55 -7.10
C ARG A 63 15.44 -14.22 -6.88
N GLU A 64 14.11 -14.31 -6.75
CA GLU A 64 13.47 -14.03 -5.45
C GLU A 64 12.02 -14.57 -5.36
N LYS A 65 11.76 -15.33 -4.29
CA LYS A 65 10.45 -15.83 -3.77
C LYS A 65 9.67 -16.86 -4.62
N PRO A 66 9.16 -17.96 -4.00
CA PRO A 66 8.42 -19.01 -4.72
C PRO A 66 6.92 -18.70 -4.85
N GLY A 67 6.38 -18.71 -6.08
CA GLY A 67 4.93 -18.51 -6.27
C GLY A 67 4.49 -18.15 -7.69
N CYS A 68 4.94 -18.85 -8.73
CA CYS A 68 4.47 -18.60 -10.10
C CYS A 68 3.04 -19.11 -10.34
N SER A 69 2.07 -18.23 -10.07
CA SER A 69 0.80 -18.20 -10.80
C SER A 69 1.00 -17.40 -12.10
N TRP A 70 0.21 -17.66 -13.14
CA TRP A 70 0.42 -16.95 -14.42
C TRP A 70 0.06 -15.45 -14.39
N GLY A 71 -0.68 -15.00 -13.37
CA GLY A 71 -0.86 -13.57 -13.07
C GLY A 71 0.34 -12.95 -12.34
N SER A 72 1.12 -13.73 -11.58
CA SER A 72 2.24 -13.20 -10.77
C SER A 72 3.55 -12.97 -11.53
N LEU A 73 3.56 -13.13 -12.86
CA LEU A 73 4.62 -12.59 -13.73
C LEU A 73 4.72 -11.05 -13.66
N TRP A 74 3.69 -10.39 -13.10
CA TRP A 74 3.62 -8.94 -12.90
C TRP A 74 3.78 -8.50 -11.43
N VAL A 75 4.14 -9.41 -10.51
CA VAL A 75 4.35 -9.06 -9.09
C VAL A 75 5.69 -8.34 -8.92
N THR A 76 5.62 -7.02 -8.92
CA THR A 76 6.57 -6.06 -8.33
C THR A 76 8.07 -6.39 -8.47
N PRO A 77 8.75 -5.84 -9.51
CA PRO A 77 10.21 -5.70 -9.48
C PRO A 77 10.68 -4.88 -8.26
N PRO A 78 11.96 -5.00 -7.82
CA PRO A 78 12.57 -4.16 -6.80
C PRO A 78 12.68 -2.69 -7.28
N GLY A 79 11.56 -1.98 -7.19
CA GLY A 79 11.35 -0.66 -7.78
C GLY A 79 9.89 -0.19 -7.80
N SER A 80 8.94 -0.94 -7.24
CA SER A 80 7.52 -0.55 -7.10
C SER A 80 7.32 0.87 -6.56
N THR A 81 8.14 1.29 -5.60
CA THR A 81 8.21 2.66 -5.03
C THR A 81 8.58 3.71 -6.08
N ARG A 82 9.48 3.41 -7.03
CA ARG A 82 9.89 4.29 -8.14
C ARG A 82 8.76 4.45 -9.17
N PHE A 83 8.07 3.36 -9.49
CA PHE A 83 6.87 3.39 -10.36
C PHE A 83 5.70 4.14 -9.67
N ARG A 84 5.55 4.04 -8.34
CA ARG A 84 4.60 4.87 -7.56
C ARG A 84 4.96 6.35 -7.60
N ALA A 85 6.22 6.70 -7.29
CA ALA A 85 6.72 8.09 -7.29
C ALA A 85 6.58 8.79 -8.65
N THR A 86 6.57 8.04 -9.75
CA THR A 86 6.41 8.56 -11.12
C THR A 86 4.99 8.41 -11.69
N GLY A 87 4.04 7.87 -10.93
CA GLY A 87 2.66 7.62 -11.38
C GLY A 87 2.49 6.47 -12.38
N LEU A 88 3.55 5.71 -12.65
CA LEU A 88 3.60 4.61 -13.62
C LEU A 88 3.09 3.27 -13.07
N SER A 89 2.61 3.18 -11.82
CA SER A 89 2.15 1.91 -11.19
C SER A 89 1.00 1.21 -11.92
N HIS A 90 0.24 1.90 -12.76
CA HIS A 90 -0.81 1.29 -13.58
C HIS A 90 -0.24 0.51 -14.78
N LEU A 91 1.06 0.65 -15.09
CA LEU A 91 1.79 -0.21 -16.05
C LEU A 91 2.24 -1.52 -15.40
N THR A 92 2.42 -1.54 -14.07
CA THR A 92 2.73 -2.75 -13.29
C THR A 92 1.49 -3.54 -12.84
N ALA A 93 0.29 -3.03 -13.10
CA ALA A 93 -0.99 -3.71 -12.85
C ALA A 93 -1.67 -4.03 -14.18
N VAL A 94 -2.58 -5.03 -14.23
CA VAL A 94 -3.17 -5.41 -15.51
C VAL A 94 -4.29 -4.43 -15.89
N SER A 95 -4.04 -3.66 -16.94
CA SER A 95 -4.92 -2.57 -17.38
C SER A 95 -5.83 -2.96 -18.55
N GLY A 96 -6.81 -2.12 -18.86
CA GLY A 96 -7.62 -2.25 -20.07
C GLY A 96 -6.88 -1.88 -21.36
N GLU A 97 -5.79 -1.11 -21.26
CA GLU A 97 -4.90 -0.83 -22.39
C GLU A 97 -4.12 -2.08 -22.78
N ASN A 98 -3.68 -2.88 -21.79
CA ASN A 98 -3.01 -4.16 -22.03
C ASN A 98 -3.92 -5.13 -22.81
N LEU A 99 -5.22 -5.20 -22.46
CA LEU A 99 -6.22 -5.96 -23.21
C LEU A 99 -6.40 -5.44 -24.64
N ALA A 100 -6.42 -4.11 -24.84
CA ALA A 100 -6.56 -3.50 -26.15
C ALA A 100 -5.33 -3.78 -27.04
N MET A 101 -4.12 -3.62 -26.48
CA MET A 101 -2.85 -3.95 -27.14
C MET A 101 -2.72 -5.44 -27.49
N PHE A 102 -3.33 -6.34 -26.70
CA PHE A 102 -3.37 -7.77 -27.00
C PHE A 102 -4.40 -8.12 -28.09
N THR A 103 -5.60 -7.55 -28.02
CA THR A 103 -6.71 -7.93 -28.92
C THR A 103 -6.65 -7.25 -30.29
N ALA A 104 -6.11 -6.03 -30.38
CA ALA A 104 -6.07 -5.29 -31.64
C ALA A 104 -5.20 -5.95 -32.74
N PRO A 105 -3.98 -6.48 -32.47
CA PRO A 105 -3.19 -7.20 -33.48
C PRO A 105 -3.88 -8.47 -33.97
N ILE A 106 -4.55 -9.22 -33.08
CA ILE A 106 -5.27 -10.45 -33.42
C ILE A 106 -6.46 -10.13 -34.34
N LEU A 107 -7.23 -9.08 -34.03
CA LEU A 107 -8.31 -8.59 -34.89
C LEU A 107 -7.80 -8.00 -36.21
N GLY A 108 -6.62 -7.36 -36.21
CA GLY A 108 -5.93 -6.88 -37.40
C GLY A 108 -5.54 -8.03 -38.33
N ALA A 109 -4.91 -9.09 -37.81
CA ALA A 109 -4.60 -10.30 -38.56
C ALA A 109 -5.87 -10.97 -39.12
N ALA A 110 -6.93 -11.07 -38.32
CA ALA A 110 -8.24 -11.56 -38.77
C ALA A 110 -8.88 -10.70 -39.88
N MET A 111 -8.57 -9.40 -39.95
CA MET A 111 -8.97 -8.51 -41.05
C MET A 111 -8.08 -8.66 -42.30
N LEU A 112 -6.77 -8.84 -42.13
CA LEU A 112 -5.84 -9.11 -43.25
C LEU A 112 -6.15 -10.46 -43.93
N LEU A 113 -6.49 -11.48 -43.14
CA LEU A 113 -7.00 -12.78 -43.59
C LEU A 113 -8.45 -12.73 -44.11
N ARG A 114 -9.03 -11.53 -44.28
CA ARG A 114 -10.37 -11.25 -44.83
C ARG A 114 -11.52 -12.02 -44.15
N LEU A 115 -11.38 -12.40 -42.88
CA LEU A 115 -12.35 -13.26 -42.20
C LEU A 115 -13.75 -12.61 -42.10
N GLY A 116 -14.79 -13.43 -42.20
CA GLY A 116 -16.19 -13.00 -42.11
C GLY A 116 -16.52 -12.31 -40.78
N ARG A 117 -17.61 -11.51 -40.75
CA ARG A 117 -18.00 -10.73 -39.56
C ARG A 117 -18.14 -11.60 -38.30
N SER A 118 -18.78 -12.75 -38.42
CA SER A 118 -18.97 -13.72 -37.32
C SER A 118 -17.66 -14.36 -36.86
N ALA A 119 -16.74 -14.68 -37.79
CA ALA A 119 -15.42 -15.21 -37.45
C ALA A 119 -14.56 -14.18 -36.72
N ARG A 120 -14.59 -12.90 -37.14
CA ARG A 120 -13.93 -11.80 -36.41
C ARG A 120 -14.52 -11.56 -35.02
N LEU A 121 -15.85 -11.67 -34.85
CA LEU A 121 -16.49 -11.64 -33.53
C LEU A 121 -15.99 -12.79 -32.66
N LEU A 122 -16.01 -14.03 -33.17
CA LEU A 122 -15.57 -15.22 -32.42
C LEU A 122 -14.10 -15.13 -31.99
N VAL A 123 -13.22 -14.73 -32.90
CA VAL A 123 -11.78 -14.52 -32.62
C VAL A 123 -11.57 -13.40 -31.59
N GLY A 124 -12.31 -12.29 -31.69
CA GLY A 124 -12.25 -11.20 -30.72
C GLY A 124 -12.71 -11.62 -29.32
N VAL A 125 -13.84 -12.32 -29.22
CA VAL A 125 -14.37 -12.82 -27.94
C VAL A 125 -13.42 -13.87 -27.35
N ALA A 126 -12.89 -14.79 -28.16
CA ALA A 126 -11.91 -15.78 -27.71
C ALA A 126 -10.64 -15.12 -27.16
N ALA A 127 -10.11 -14.09 -27.83
CA ALA A 127 -8.95 -13.34 -27.36
C ALA A 127 -9.23 -12.59 -26.04
N VAL A 128 -10.40 -11.95 -25.90
CA VAL A 128 -10.81 -11.29 -24.64
C VAL A 128 -10.93 -12.31 -23.49
N VAL A 129 -11.60 -13.44 -23.71
CA VAL A 129 -11.76 -14.50 -22.70
C VAL A 129 -10.41 -15.12 -22.32
N PHE A 130 -9.55 -15.39 -23.30
CA PHE A 130 -8.19 -15.88 -23.05
C PHE A 130 -7.39 -14.92 -22.18
N PHE A 131 -7.41 -13.62 -22.47
CA PHE A 131 -6.69 -12.61 -21.69
C PHE A 131 -7.22 -12.52 -20.25
N VAL A 132 -8.55 -12.56 -20.04
CA VAL A 132 -9.16 -12.57 -18.69
C VAL A 132 -8.72 -13.81 -17.90
N LEU A 133 -8.70 -14.99 -18.53
CA LEU A 133 -8.29 -16.24 -17.89
C LEU A 133 -6.79 -16.26 -17.55
N LEU A 134 -5.95 -15.73 -18.44
CA LEU A 134 -4.50 -15.62 -18.26
C LEU A 134 -4.12 -14.69 -17.10
N THR A 135 -4.83 -13.58 -16.97
CA THR A 135 -4.53 -12.49 -16.01
C THR A 135 -5.25 -12.63 -14.67
N GLY A 136 -5.97 -13.73 -14.45
CA GLY A 136 -6.63 -14.03 -13.17
C GLY A 136 -7.95 -13.28 -12.92
N GLY A 137 -8.33 -12.32 -13.77
CA GLY A 137 -9.61 -11.63 -13.69
C GLY A 137 -9.66 -10.48 -12.68
N GLU A 138 -8.63 -9.63 -12.62
CA GLU A 138 -8.66 -8.39 -11.82
C GLU A 138 -9.87 -7.49 -12.18
N PRO A 139 -10.43 -6.70 -11.25
CA PRO A 139 -11.57 -5.80 -11.53
C PRO A 139 -11.35 -4.81 -12.68
N SER A 140 -10.10 -4.36 -12.88
CA SER A 140 -9.65 -3.58 -14.03
C SER A 140 -9.86 -4.31 -15.36
N VAL A 141 -9.45 -5.58 -15.42
CA VAL A 141 -9.51 -6.43 -16.61
C VAL A 141 -10.94 -6.88 -16.88
N LEU A 142 -11.72 -7.27 -15.87
CA LEU A 142 -13.14 -7.61 -16.02
C LEU A 142 -13.94 -6.45 -16.63
N ARG A 143 -13.63 -5.21 -16.20
CA ARG A 143 -14.22 -3.99 -16.77
C ARG A 143 -13.81 -3.76 -18.22
N ALA A 144 -12.52 -3.92 -18.53
CA ALA A 144 -12.02 -3.82 -19.89
C ALA A 144 -12.63 -4.88 -20.82
N ALA A 145 -12.78 -6.12 -20.34
CA ALA A 145 -13.39 -7.22 -21.06
C ALA A 145 -14.89 -7.00 -21.32
N ALA A 146 -15.64 -6.48 -20.35
CA ALA A 146 -17.03 -6.09 -20.54
C ALA A 146 -17.17 -4.99 -21.61
N MET A 147 -16.33 -3.94 -21.55
CA MET A 147 -16.31 -2.88 -22.56
C MET A 147 -15.89 -3.40 -23.95
N ALA A 148 -14.90 -4.29 -24.04
CA ALA A 148 -14.46 -4.92 -25.28
C ALA A 148 -15.55 -5.81 -25.89
N GLY A 149 -16.22 -6.64 -25.08
CA GLY A 149 -17.33 -7.48 -25.50
C GLY A 149 -18.53 -6.67 -26.01
N LEU A 150 -18.95 -5.63 -25.29
CA LEU A 150 -19.98 -4.70 -25.74
C LEU A 150 -19.58 -3.97 -27.03
N THR A 151 -18.31 -3.59 -27.17
CA THR A 151 -17.79 -2.96 -28.40
C THR A 151 -17.83 -3.91 -29.58
N LEU A 152 -17.37 -5.16 -29.41
CA LEU A 152 -17.41 -6.21 -30.43
C LEU A 152 -18.85 -6.54 -30.85
N LEU A 153 -19.78 -6.62 -29.89
CA LEU A 153 -21.20 -6.82 -30.17
C LEU A 153 -21.81 -5.65 -30.94
N ALA A 154 -21.48 -4.39 -30.58
CA ALA A 154 -21.92 -3.21 -31.34
C ALA A 154 -21.34 -3.18 -32.77
N VAL A 155 -20.09 -3.62 -32.96
CA VAL A 155 -19.48 -3.79 -34.30
C VAL A 155 -20.25 -4.83 -35.12
N PHE A 156 -20.58 -5.97 -34.52
CA PHE A 156 -21.29 -7.07 -35.19
C PHE A 156 -22.73 -6.69 -35.57
N LEU A 157 -23.45 -6.00 -34.67
CA LEU A 157 -24.81 -5.49 -34.88
C LEU A 157 -24.86 -4.21 -35.73
N GLY A 158 -23.72 -3.70 -36.22
CA GLY A 158 -23.65 -2.49 -37.04
C GLY A 158 -24.11 -1.20 -36.34
N ARG A 159 -24.21 -1.18 -35.01
CA ARG A 159 -24.71 -0.03 -34.24
C ARG A 159 -23.63 1.03 -34.02
N PRO A 160 -24.01 2.33 -33.93
CA PRO A 160 -23.08 3.40 -33.60
C PRO A 160 -22.49 3.20 -32.20
N ARG A 161 -21.20 3.51 -32.04
CA ARG A 161 -20.45 3.31 -30.78
C ARG A 161 -20.37 4.62 -30.02
N SER A 162 -21.11 4.74 -28.92
CA SER A 162 -20.96 5.83 -27.95
C SER A 162 -20.16 5.33 -26.74
N PRO A 163 -18.88 5.76 -26.56
CA PRO A 163 -18.05 5.29 -25.45
C PRO A 163 -18.67 5.47 -24.04
N PRO A 164 -19.42 6.56 -23.74
CA PRO A 164 -20.13 6.67 -22.46
C PRO A 164 -21.19 5.59 -22.23
N ALA A 165 -21.93 5.17 -23.28
CA ALA A 165 -22.94 4.12 -23.14
C ALA A 165 -22.30 2.73 -23.01
N ILE A 166 -21.18 2.49 -23.67
CA ILE A 166 -20.38 1.26 -23.50
C ILE A 166 -19.82 1.17 -22.07
N LEU A 167 -19.35 2.30 -21.51
CA LEU A 167 -18.90 2.37 -20.11
C LEU A 167 -20.06 2.15 -19.14
N ALA A 168 -21.20 2.83 -19.34
CA ALA A 168 -22.38 2.67 -18.48
C ALA A 168 -22.94 1.23 -18.51
N GLY A 169 -23.07 0.63 -19.70
CA GLY A 169 -23.50 -0.76 -19.86
C GLY A 169 -22.53 -1.76 -19.22
N ALA A 170 -21.21 -1.53 -19.32
CA ALA A 170 -20.21 -2.35 -18.64
C ALA A 170 -20.30 -2.24 -17.12
N VAL A 171 -20.46 -1.02 -16.57
CA VAL A 171 -20.64 -0.80 -15.14
C VAL A 171 -21.92 -1.47 -14.63
N LEU A 172 -23.04 -1.32 -15.32
CA LEU A 172 -24.32 -1.96 -14.95
C LEU A 172 -24.22 -3.49 -14.96
N LEU A 173 -23.60 -4.10 -15.98
CA LEU A 173 -23.36 -5.54 -16.03
C LEU A 173 -22.49 -6.05 -14.87
N LEU A 174 -21.43 -5.31 -14.52
CA LEU A 174 -20.50 -5.71 -13.47
C LEU A 174 -21.12 -5.57 -12.07
N LEU A 175 -21.82 -4.46 -11.81
CA LEU A 175 -22.48 -4.22 -10.52
C LEU A 175 -23.71 -5.13 -10.33
N GLY A 176 -24.45 -5.43 -11.40
CA GLY A 176 -25.54 -6.41 -11.36
C GLY A 176 -25.07 -7.84 -11.08
N ASN A 177 -23.85 -8.20 -11.50
CA ASN A 177 -23.24 -9.51 -11.19
C ASN A 177 -22.53 -9.53 -9.83
N ASN A 178 -21.93 -8.42 -9.41
CA ASN A 178 -21.33 -8.28 -8.07
C ASN A 178 -21.37 -6.82 -7.56
N PRO A 179 -22.28 -6.47 -6.63
CA PRO A 179 -22.37 -5.11 -6.10
C PRO A 179 -21.19 -4.71 -5.20
N THR A 180 -20.41 -5.66 -4.67
CA THR A 180 -19.28 -5.32 -3.78
C THR A 180 -18.15 -4.58 -4.50
N LEU A 181 -18.14 -4.60 -5.84
CA LEU A 181 -17.21 -3.83 -6.67
C LEU A 181 -17.29 -2.31 -6.44
N VAL A 182 -18.43 -1.78 -5.95
CA VAL A 182 -18.56 -0.36 -5.55
C VAL A 182 -17.58 0.04 -4.42
N TYR A 183 -17.18 -0.91 -3.58
CA TYR A 183 -16.22 -0.67 -2.49
C TYR A 183 -14.76 -0.80 -2.95
N SER A 184 -14.48 -1.35 -4.12
CA SER A 184 -13.11 -1.46 -4.65
C SER A 184 -12.60 -0.10 -5.16
N ILE A 185 -11.59 0.46 -4.49
CA ILE A 185 -10.90 1.69 -4.92
C ILE A 185 -10.34 1.53 -6.35
N GLY A 186 -9.81 0.35 -6.69
CA GLY A 186 -9.35 0.02 -8.03
C GLY A 186 -10.45 0.12 -9.09
N PHE A 187 -11.66 -0.39 -8.79
CA PHE A 187 -12.81 -0.26 -9.68
C PHE A 187 -13.22 1.22 -9.87
N ARG A 188 -13.32 1.99 -8.78
CA ARG A 188 -13.65 3.43 -8.80
C ARG A 188 -12.69 4.22 -9.70
N LEU A 189 -11.38 4.09 -9.45
CA LEU A 189 -10.33 4.74 -10.24
C LEU A 189 -10.40 4.34 -11.72
N SER A 190 -10.61 3.06 -12.01
CA SER A 190 -10.70 2.55 -13.38
C SER A 190 -11.91 3.14 -14.14
N VAL A 191 -13.08 3.20 -13.50
CA VAL A 191 -14.29 3.83 -14.08
C VAL A 191 -14.06 5.33 -14.30
N ALA A 192 -13.50 6.04 -13.32
CA ALA A 192 -13.26 7.48 -13.40
C ALA A 192 -12.24 7.87 -14.49
N ALA A 193 -11.14 7.11 -14.62
CA ALA A 193 -10.17 7.27 -15.70
C ALA A 193 -10.84 7.16 -17.09
N THR A 194 -11.66 6.12 -17.29
CA THR A 194 -12.33 5.90 -18.59
C THR A 194 -13.48 6.87 -18.84
N ALA A 195 -14.18 7.35 -17.82
CA ALA A 195 -15.13 8.46 -17.96
C ALA A 195 -14.41 9.76 -18.40
N GLY A 196 -13.26 10.07 -17.79
CA GLY A 196 -12.38 11.17 -18.18
C GLY A 196 -11.96 11.05 -19.65
N ILE A 197 -11.39 9.91 -20.06
CA ILE A 197 -11.01 9.62 -21.45
C ILE A 197 -12.20 9.81 -22.40
N ALA A 198 -13.35 9.20 -22.10
CA ALA A 198 -14.53 9.19 -22.97
C ALA A 198 -15.15 10.59 -23.21
N VAL A 199 -14.95 11.53 -22.28
CA VAL A 199 -15.50 12.90 -22.36
C VAL A 199 -14.46 13.93 -22.81
N LEU A 200 -13.19 13.80 -22.40
CA LEU A 200 -12.18 14.85 -22.55
C LEU A 200 -11.12 14.54 -23.62
N ALA A 201 -10.78 13.28 -23.90
CA ALA A 201 -9.58 12.95 -24.69
C ALA A 201 -9.66 13.42 -26.14
N GLY A 202 -10.83 13.28 -26.78
CA GLY A 202 -11.07 13.78 -28.14
C GLY A 202 -10.85 15.29 -28.25
N PRO A 203 -11.64 16.12 -27.52
CA PRO A 203 -11.48 17.57 -27.54
C PRO A 203 -10.09 18.08 -27.08
N LEU A 204 -9.41 17.37 -26.16
CA LEU A 204 -8.03 17.68 -25.81
C LEU A 204 -7.09 17.44 -27.00
N GLY A 205 -7.20 16.29 -27.68
CA GLY A 205 -6.45 16.02 -28.90
C GLY A 205 -6.68 17.04 -30.01
N GLU A 206 -7.88 17.62 -30.10
CA GLU A 206 -8.18 18.70 -31.05
C GLU A 206 -7.49 20.04 -30.72
N ARG A 207 -7.24 20.32 -29.44
CA ARG A 207 -6.47 21.50 -29.03
C ARG A 207 -4.96 21.28 -29.01
N LEU A 208 -4.54 20.02 -28.91
CA LEU A 208 -3.15 19.60 -29.03
C LEU A 208 -2.73 19.36 -30.50
N ARG A 209 -3.51 19.79 -31.49
CA ARG A 209 -3.18 19.73 -32.93
C ARG A 209 -1.88 20.47 -33.35
N TRP A 210 -1.24 21.21 -32.45
CA TRP A 210 0.12 21.75 -32.63
C TRP A 210 1.22 20.69 -32.44
N LEU A 211 0.88 19.52 -31.88
CA LEU A 211 1.72 18.32 -31.83
C LEU A 211 1.39 17.36 -32.99
N PRO A 212 2.33 16.47 -33.39
CA PRO A 212 2.06 15.39 -34.34
C PRO A 212 0.86 14.54 -33.89
N ARG A 213 0.01 14.12 -34.84
CA ARG A 213 -1.31 13.50 -34.56
C ARG A 213 -1.30 12.36 -33.53
N GLY A 214 -0.29 11.49 -33.56
CA GLY A 214 -0.15 10.41 -32.58
C GLY A 214 0.15 10.91 -31.16
N LEU A 215 1.05 11.90 -31.04
CA LEU A 215 1.44 12.51 -29.77
C LEU A 215 0.33 13.41 -29.19
N ALA A 216 -0.40 14.13 -30.04
CA ALA A 216 -1.59 14.90 -29.66
C ALA A 216 -2.69 14.01 -29.07
N LEU A 217 -2.91 12.82 -29.66
CA LEU A 217 -3.85 11.82 -29.14
C LEU A 217 -3.38 11.21 -27.82
N ALA A 218 -2.11 10.79 -27.72
CA ALA A 218 -1.54 10.21 -26.50
C ALA A 218 -1.54 11.19 -25.33
N ALA A 219 -1.10 12.45 -25.54
CA ALA A 219 -1.18 13.48 -24.52
C ALA A 219 -2.64 13.79 -24.14
N GLY A 220 -3.56 13.82 -25.12
CA GLY A 220 -4.99 13.99 -24.89
C GLY A 220 -5.62 12.89 -24.03
N THR A 221 -5.29 11.61 -24.27
CA THR A 221 -5.77 10.49 -23.45
C THR A 221 -5.15 10.48 -22.06
N THR A 222 -3.83 10.72 -21.93
CA THR A 222 -3.16 10.79 -20.62
C THR A 222 -3.73 11.91 -19.75
N ILE A 223 -3.90 13.13 -20.28
CA ILE A 223 -4.46 14.27 -19.53
C ILE A 223 -5.92 13.99 -19.15
N ALA A 224 -6.72 13.43 -20.07
CA ALA A 224 -8.11 13.07 -19.81
C ALA A 224 -8.27 12.00 -18.73
N ALA A 225 -7.41 10.97 -18.75
CA ALA A 225 -7.39 9.91 -17.75
C ALA A 225 -6.99 10.46 -16.38
N GLN A 226 -5.88 11.22 -16.34
CA GLN A 226 -5.34 11.80 -15.10
C GLN A 226 -6.35 12.76 -14.45
N ALA A 227 -6.97 13.65 -15.23
CA ALA A 227 -8.02 14.54 -14.73
C ALA A 227 -9.19 13.77 -14.11
N GLY A 228 -9.60 12.66 -14.73
CA GLY A 228 -10.67 11.79 -14.22
C GLY A 228 -10.34 11.14 -12.87
N VAL A 229 -9.08 10.74 -12.63
CA VAL A 229 -8.68 10.09 -11.37
C VAL A 229 -8.22 11.04 -10.27
N THR A 230 -7.74 12.24 -10.60
CA THR A 230 -7.17 13.19 -9.61
C THR A 230 -8.03 13.42 -8.35
N PRO A 231 -9.38 13.60 -8.41
CA PRO A 231 -10.16 13.82 -7.19
C PRO A 231 -10.17 12.58 -6.27
N LEU A 232 -10.23 11.38 -6.84
CA LEU A 232 -10.17 10.11 -6.11
C LEU A 232 -8.77 9.83 -5.57
N LEU A 233 -7.71 10.22 -6.29
CA LEU A 233 -6.33 10.08 -5.83
C LEU A 233 -6.03 11.02 -4.65
N LEU A 234 -6.44 12.29 -4.72
CA LEU A 234 -6.29 13.24 -3.61
C LEU A 234 -7.09 12.79 -2.39
N TYR A 235 -8.33 12.34 -2.57
CA TYR A 235 -9.19 11.89 -1.47
C TYR A 235 -8.66 10.62 -0.77
N HIS A 236 -8.28 9.58 -1.53
CA HIS A 236 -7.89 8.28 -0.97
C HIS A 236 -6.40 8.11 -0.67
N PHE A 237 -5.50 8.87 -1.31
CA PHE A 237 -4.05 8.64 -1.21
C PHE A 237 -3.25 9.90 -0.89
N GLY A 238 -3.87 11.09 -0.82
CA GLY A 238 -3.23 12.36 -0.49
C GLY A 238 -2.17 12.87 -1.50
N VAL A 239 -1.76 12.06 -2.49
CA VAL A 239 -0.58 12.35 -3.32
C VAL A 239 -0.87 12.16 -4.81
N VAL A 240 -0.56 13.19 -5.60
CA VAL A 240 -0.55 13.13 -7.07
C VAL A 240 0.79 13.64 -7.59
N PRO A 241 1.68 12.77 -8.12
CA PRO A 241 2.91 13.20 -8.77
C PRO A 241 2.61 13.98 -10.06
N LEU A 242 3.05 15.25 -10.16
CA LEU A 242 2.94 16.02 -11.42
C LEU A 242 3.77 15.41 -12.54
N VAL A 243 4.80 14.64 -12.17
CA VAL A 243 5.65 13.82 -13.05
C VAL A 243 4.86 12.76 -13.83
N SER A 244 3.65 12.38 -13.38
CA SER A 244 2.84 11.34 -14.02
C SER A 244 2.52 11.60 -15.50
N VAL A 245 2.20 12.84 -15.88
CA VAL A 245 1.86 13.16 -17.28
C VAL A 245 3.05 13.00 -18.23
N PRO A 246 4.24 13.63 -17.99
CA PRO A 246 5.40 13.39 -18.84
C PRO A 246 5.96 11.96 -18.71
N ALA A 247 5.88 11.32 -17.54
CA ALA A 247 6.31 9.93 -17.38
C ALA A 247 5.52 8.98 -18.28
N ASN A 248 4.18 9.12 -18.32
CA ASN A 248 3.32 8.32 -19.18
C ASN A 248 3.57 8.55 -20.67
N LEU A 249 3.73 9.81 -21.08
CA LEU A 249 3.97 10.16 -22.48
C LEU A 249 5.32 9.62 -22.99
N LEU A 250 6.33 9.56 -22.11
CA LEU A 250 7.64 8.96 -22.40
C LEU A 250 7.63 7.43 -22.28
N ALA A 251 6.80 6.84 -21.41
CA ALA A 251 6.68 5.39 -21.26
C ALA A 251 5.97 4.73 -22.47
N PHE A 252 4.95 5.39 -23.03
CA PHE A 252 4.05 4.86 -24.06
C PHE A 252 4.75 4.10 -25.22
N PRO A 253 5.85 4.58 -25.84
CA PRO A 253 6.53 3.87 -26.93
C PRO A 253 7.12 2.50 -26.51
N ALA A 254 7.42 2.30 -25.23
CA ALA A 254 8.03 1.07 -24.71
C ALA A 254 7.02 0.07 -24.14
N VAL A 255 5.84 0.52 -23.65
CA VAL A 255 4.82 -0.34 -23.02
C VAL A 255 4.33 -1.44 -23.98
N GLY A 256 3.90 -1.04 -25.19
CA GLY A 256 3.42 -1.99 -26.21
C GLY A 256 4.45 -3.07 -26.58
N PRO A 257 5.68 -2.69 -26.98
CA PRO A 257 6.76 -3.65 -27.24
C PRO A 257 7.10 -4.53 -26.04
N ALA A 258 7.19 -3.98 -24.82
CA ALA A 258 7.47 -4.76 -23.61
C ALA A 258 6.39 -5.83 -23.36
N MET A 259 5.11 -5.46 -23.47
CA MET A 259 4.00 -6.39 -23.25
C MET A 259 3.93 -7.47 -24.34
N ILE A 260 4.11 -7.11 -25.62
CA ILE A 260 4.07 -8.05 -26.74
C ILE A 260 5.25 -9.03 -26.67
N LEU A 261 6.48 -8.54 -26.46
CA LEU A 261 7.67 -9.40 -26.34
C LEU A 261 7.61 -10.27 -25.07
N GLY A 262 7.17 -9.71 -23.93
CA GLY A 262 6.99 -10.48 -22.69
C GLY A 262 5.98 -11.62 -22.86
N LEU A 263 4.83 -11.36 -23.48
CA LEU A 263 3.79 -12.36 -23.71
C LEU A 263 4.21 -13.42 -24.75
N LEU A 264 4.86 -13.01 -25.84
CA LEU A 264 5.41 -13.94 -26.84
C LEU A 264 6.53 -14.81 -26.26
N GLY A 265 7.43 -14.21 -25.47
CA GLY A 265 8.51 -14.93 -24.79
C GLY A 265 7.98 -15.95 -23.78
N ALA A 266 6.98 -15.57 -22.98
CA ALA A 266 6.32 -16.47 -22.05
C ALA A 266 5.57 -17.61 -22.77
N ALA A 267 4.81 -17.31 -23.83
CA ALA A 267 4.09 -18.32 -24.60
C ALA A 267 5.05 -19.30 -25.31
N LEU A 268 6.00 -18.78 -26.10
CA LEU A 268 6.94 -19.59 -26.86
C LEU A 268 7.95 -20.31 -25.95
N GLY A 269 8.28 -19.76 -24.77
CA GLY A 269 9.10 -20.45 -23.77
C GLY A 269 8.49 -21.75 -23.22
N THR A 270 7.16 -21.91 -23.27
CA THR A 270 6.52 -23.19 -22.91
C THR A 270 6.66 -24.28 -23.98
N VAL A 271 6.83 -23.90 -25.24
CA VAL A 271 6.85 -24.81 -26.40
C VAL A 271 8.28 -25.06 -26.90
N ALA A 272 9.07 -23.98 -27.04
CA ALA A 272 10.43 -23.97 -27.56
C ALA A 272 11.31 -23.06 -26.68
N HIS A 273 11.84 -23.62 -25.59
CA HIS A 273 12.59 -22.90 -24.56
C HIS A 273 13.66 -21.92 -25.10
N PRO A 274 14.53 -22.27 -26.08
CA PRO A 274 15.53 -21.34 -26.60
C PRO A 274 14.93 -20.11 -27.27
N VAL A 275 13.80 -20.26 -27.96
CA VAL A 275 13.08 -19.15 -28.62
C VAL A 275 12.46 -18.23 -27.58
N GLY A 276 11.91 -18.80 -26.50
CA GLY A 276 11.44 -18.03 -25.34
C GLY A 276 12.54 -17.20 -24.67
N VAL A 277 13.75 -17.76 -24.52
CA VAL A 277 14.92 -17.04 -23.99
C VAL A 277 15.32 -15.87 -24.88
N ILE A 278 15.40 -16.07 -26.21
CA ILE A 278 15.77 -15.00 -27.16
C ILE A 278 14.74 -13.86 -27.14
N ILE A 279 13.44 -14.18 -27.17
CA ILE A 279 12.38 -13.17 -27.15
C ILE A 279 12.29 -12.46 -25.78
N GLY A 280 12.52 -13.20 -24.68
CA GLY A 280 12.65 -12.65 -23.34
C GLY A 280 13.86 -11.70 -23.21
N ALA A 281 14.98 -12.02 -23.85
CA ALA A 281 16.15 -11.14 -23.91
C ALA A 281 15.84 -9.84 -24.68
N LEU A 282 15.12 -9.91 -25.80
CA LEU A 282 14.64 -8.72 -26.52
C LEU A 282 13.68 -7.87 -25.67
N ALA A 283 12.83 -8.49 -24.84
CA ALA A 283 11.94 -7.77 -23.92
C ALA A 283 12.70 -6.95 -22.86
N ARG A 284 13.97 -7.28 -22.54
CA ARG A 284 14.79 -6.52 -21.58
C ARG A 284 15.10 -5.10 -22.06
N LEU A 285 15.09 -4.84 -23.38
CA LEU A 285 15.35 -3.50 -23.93
C LEU A 285 14.26 -2.48 -23.55
N PRO A 286 12.96 -2.67 -23.89
CA PRO A 286 11.92 -1.73 -23.47
C PRO A 286 11.66 -1.76 -21.96
N LEU A 287 11.84 -2.90 -21.28
CA LEU A 287 11.73 -2.97 -19.81
C LEU A 287 12.83 -2.15 -19.11
N GLY A 288 14.09 -2.26 -19.56
CA GLY A 288 15.21 -1.47 -19.05
C GLY A 288 15.06 0.03 -19.33
N TYR A 289 14.46 0.40 -20.48
CA TYR A 289 14.06 1.78 -20.74
C TYR A 289 13.02 2.28 -19.74
N LEU A 290 11.95 1.52 -19.49
CA LEU A 290 10.90 1.88 -18.54
C LEU A 290 11.43 2.00 -17.11
N GLU A 291 12.33 1.11 -16.68
CA GLU A 291 12.95 1.20 -15.36
C GLU A 291 13.91 2.41 -15.27
N GLY A 292 14.77 2.62 -16.28
CA GLY A 292 15.67 3.77 -16.33
C GLY A 292 14.95 5.12 -16.37
N LEU A 293 13.80 5.17 -17.05
CA LEU A 293 12.88 6.31 -17.05
C LEU A 293 12.31 6.54 -15.63
N ALA A 294 11.79 5.49 -14.98
CA ALA A 294 11.26 5.56 -13.63
C ALA A 294 12.35 5.98 -12.61
N GLN A 295 13.57 5.45 -12.70
CA GLN A 295 14.70 5.82 -11.84
C GLN A 295 15.08 7.31 -12.00
N ARG A 296 15.18 7.82 -13.23
CA ARG A 296 15.54 9.23 -13.49
C ARG A 296 14.44 10.19 -13.03
N LEU A 297 13.18 9.87 -13.34
CA LEU A 297 12.04 10.72 -12.99
C LEU A 297 11.69 10.69 -11.50
N ALA A 298 11.92 9.57 -10.79
CA ALA A 298 11.77 9.50 -9.33
C ALA A 298 12.81 10.34 -8.54
N ARG A 299 13.91 10.75 -9.19
CA ARG A 299 14.92 11.68 -8.66
C ARG A 299 14.71 13.14 -9.10
N SER A 300 13.63 13.44 -9.83
CA SER A 300 13.35 14.79 -10.31
C SER A 300 12.89 15.70 -9.16
N PRO A 301 13.33 16.98 -9.10
CA PRO A 301 12.83 17.96 -8.13
C PRO A 301 11.43 18.51 -8.50
N LEU A 302 10.77 17.95 -9.52
CA LEU A 302 9.38 18.30 -9.86
C LEU A 302 8.45 18.00 -8.67
N PRO A 303 7.57 18.95 -8.26
CA PRO A 303 6.72 18.73 -7.10
C PRO A 303 5.76 17.53 -7.26
N SER A 304 5.45 16.90 -6.14
CA SER A 304 4.20 16.13 -6.01
C SER A 304 3.16 17.04 -5.34
N VAL A 305 1.92 16.99 -5.80
CA VAL A 305 0.81 17.63 -5.09
C VAL A 305 0.49 16.73 -3.91
N THR A 306 0.80 17.19 -2.70
CA THR A 306 0.48 16.51 -1.45
C THR A 306 -0.63 17.27 -0.70
N SER A 307 -1.57 16.49 -0.16
CA SER A 307 -2.56 16.88 0.85
C SER A 307 -2.52 15.87 1.99
N ALA A 308 -3.10 16.23 3.13
CA ALA A 308 -3.16 15.33 4.30
C ALA A 308 -4.08 14.10 4.07
N GLY A 309 -4.88 14.12 3.00
CA GLY A 309 -5.92 13.13 2.73
C GLY A 309 -7.23 13.44 3.46
N GLY A 310 -8.31 12.78 3.04
CA GLY A 310 -9.58 12.74 3.79
C GLY A 310 -10.45 14.01 3.79
N GLN A 311 -9.98 15.19 3.37
CA GLN A 311 -10.75 16.43 3.52
C GLN A 311 -11.66 16.73 2.32
N LEU A 312 -12.91 17.14 2.60
CA LEU A 312 -13.89 17.59 1.58
C LEU A 312 -13.34 18.69 0.63
N PRO A 313 -12.54 19.68 1.08
CA PRO A 313 -11.91 20.66 0.19
C PRO A 313 -11.05 20.07 -0.94
N GLU A 314 -10.32 18.97 -0.72
CA GLU A 314 -9.48 18.37 -1.76
C GLU A 314 -10.32 17.70 -2.86
N LEU A 315 -11.43 17.06 -2.48
CA LEU A 315 -12.42 16.53 -3.42
C LEU A 315 -13.07 17.67 -4.23
N LEU A 316 -13.47 18.76 -3.56
CA LEU A 316 -14.06 19.93 -4.21
C LEU A 316 -13.08 20.62 -5.17
N VAL A 317 -11.81 20.75 -4.82
CA VAL A 317 -10.78 21.31 -5.72
C VAL A 317 -10.51 20.37 -6.91
N GLY A 318 -10.45 19.06 -6.70
CA GLY A 318 -10.36 18.08 -7.80
C GLY A 318 -11.55 18.19 -8.77
N LEU A 319 -12.77 18.32 -8.24
CA LEU A 319 -13.98 18.53 -9.02
C LEU A 319 -14.01 19.90 -9.72
N PHE A 320 -13.49 20.95 -9.09
CA PHE A 320 -13.36 22.29 -9.70
C PHE A 320 -12.38 22.28 -10.88
N VAL A 321 -11.22 21.61 -10.74
CA VAL A 321 -10.25 21.46 -11.84
C VAL A 321 -10.86 20.65 -13.00
N LEU A 322 -11.58 19.56 -12.71
CA LEU A 322 -12.34 18.81 -13.72
C LEU A 322 -13.41 19.67 -14.42
N GLY A 323 -14.20 20.42 -13.64
CA GLY A 323 -15.25 21.31 -14.14
C GLY A 323 -14.69 22.41 -15.03
N GLY A 324 -13.63 23.08 -14.59
CA GLY A 324 -12.93 24.12 -15.35
C GLY A 324 -12.31 23.58 -16.64
N LEU A 325 -11.68 22.39 -16.60
CA LEU A 325 -11.15 21.72 -17.78
C LEU A 325 -12.25 21.35 -18.78
N ALA A 326 -13.37 20.79 -18.30
CA ALA A 326 -14.52 20.40 -19.12
C ALA A 326 -15.29 21.61 -19.68
N TRP A 327 -15.38 22.72 -18.92
CA TRP A 327 -15.94 24.00 -19.39
C TRP A 327 -15.06 24.63 -20.45
N TRP A 328 -13.74 24.70 -20.22
CA TRP A 328 -12.80 25.21 -21.20
C TRP A 328 -12.86 24.39 -22.49
N VAL A 329 -12.88 23.06 -22.39
CA VAL A 329 -13.08 22.13 -23.50
C VAL A 329 -14.36 22.43 -24.29
N ARG A 330 -15.51 22.59 -23.63
CA ARG A 330 -16.80 22.79 -24.31
C ARG A 330 -16.96 24.17 -24.97
N THR A 331 -16.44 25.23 -24.36
CA THR A 331 -16.73 26.62 -24.79
C THR A 331 -15.93 27.12 -25.99
N GLY A 332 -14.92 26.39 -26.45
CA GLY A 332 -13.99 26.88 -27.48
C GLY A 332 -13.09 28.05 -27.04
N ALA A 333 -13.29 28.58 -25.82
CA ALA A 333 -12.72 29.85 -25.40
C ALA A 333 -11.19 29.83 -25.39
N ARG A 334 -10.56 30.85 -26.01
CA ARG A 334 -9.15 31.16 -25.76
C ARG A 334 -9.00 31.37 -24.24
N LEU A 335 -8.10 30.63 -23.60
CA LEU A 335 -7.93 30.68 -22.15
C LEU A 335 -7.43 32.07 -21.76
N HIS A 336 -8.35 32.96 -21.40
CA HIS A 336 -8.05 34.38 -21.18
C HIS A 336 -6.94 34.51 -20.14
N ARG A 337 -5.99 35.43 -20.34
CA ARG A 337 -4.89 35.70 -19.38
C ARG A 337 -5.36 35.77 -17.91
N ARG A 338 -6.59 36.25 -17.64
CA ARG A 338 -7.22 36.25 -16.30
C ARG A 338 -7.55 34.84 -15.77
N ALA A 339 -8.08 33.93 -16.59
CA ALA A 339 -8.33 32.54 -16.21
C ALA A 339 -7.02 31.76 -16.02
N VAL A 340 -6.02 32.00 -16.87
CA VAL A 340 -4.66 31.46 -16.67
C VAL A 340 -4.08 31.96 -15.35
N ALA A 341 -4.18 33.28 -15.08
CA ALA A 341 -3.72 33.87 -13.83
C ALA A 341 -4.46 33.32 -12.61
N VAL A 342 -5.78 33.12 -12.65
CA VAL A 342 -6.54 32.50 -11.55
C VAL A 342 -6.07 31.07 -11.30
N VAL A 343 -5.85 30.24 -12.32
CA VAL A 343 -5.28 28.90 -12.12
C VAL A 343 -3.85 28.97 -11.56
N LEU A 344 -3.02 29.89 -12.07
CA LEU A 344 -1.64 30.12 -11.57
C LEU A 344 -1.58 30.80 -10.19
N LEU A 345 -2.69 31.32 -9.66
CA LEU A 345 -2.78 31.92 -8.33
C LEU A 345 -3.37 30.91 -7.33
N VAL A 346 -4.46 30.24 -7.72
CA VAL A 346 -5.18 29.26 -6.89
C VAL A 346 -4.39 27.94 -6.76
N LEU A 347 -3.65 27.50 -7.79
CA LEU A 347 -2.86 26.27 -7.69
C LEU A 347 -1.71 26.42 -6.66
N PRO A 348 -0.90 27.51 -6.65
CA PRO A 348 0.01 27.78 -5.54
C PRO A 348 -0.70 27.97 -4.21
N LEU A 349 -1.81 28.74 -4.13
CA LEU A 349 -2.53 28.91 -2.87
C LEU A 349 -3.05 27.58 -2.29
N PHE A 350 -3.50 26.64 -3.13
CA PHE A 350 -3.91 25.31 -2.69
C PHE A 350 -2.72 24.50 -2.16
N VAL A 351 -1.62 24.40 -2.92
CA VAL A 351 -0.37 23.73 -2.53
C VAL A 351 0.26 24.36 -1.29
N TRP A 352 0.18 25.69 -1.15
CA TRP A 352 0.65 26.40 0.03
C TRP A 352 -0.30 26.22 1.21
N SER A 353 -1.61 26.06 0.99
CA SER A 353 -2.54 25.74 2.09
C SER A 353 -2.26 24.39 2.72
N SER A 354 -1.88 23.35 1.94
CA SER A 354 -1.40 22.09 2.51
C SER A 354 0.01 22.20 3.07
N ALA A 355 0.91 23.00 2.45
CA ALA A 355 2.25 23.27 2.99
C ALA A 355 2.26 24.06 4.31
N VAL A 356 1.22 24.87 4.58
CA VAL A 356 1.01 25.61 5.84
C VAL A 356 0.32 24.73 6.88
N ARG A 357 -0.68 23.91 6.49
CA ARG A 357 -1.26 22.90 7.39
C ARG A 357 -0.29 21.78 7.81
N SER A 358 0.83 21.63 7.08
CA SER A 358 1.93 20.70 7.42
C SER A 358 3.11 21.36 8.15
N GLY A 359 2.92 22.56 8.73
CA GLY A 359 3.88 23.14 9.67
C GLY A 359 4.09 22.30 10.94
N ALA A 360 4.87 22.83 11.88
CA ALA A 360 4.94 22.27 13.24
C ALA A 360 3.55 22.33 13.90
N PRO A 361 3.14 21.32 14.69
CA PRO A 361 1.89 21.38 15.43
C PRO A 361 1.93 22.50 16.48
N SER A 362 0.79 23.11 16.81
CA SER A 362 0.73 24.17 17.82
C SER A 362 0.96 23.70 19.26
N THR A 363 1.10 22.39 19.47
CA THR A 363 1.34 21.71 20.76
C THR A 363 2.24 20.50 20.57
N LEU A 364 2.88 20.00 21.64
CA LEU A 364 3.44 18.65 21.62
C LEU A 364 2.35 17.68 21.15
N THR A 365 2.70 16.87 20.16
CA THR A 365 1.83 15.87 19.55
C THR A 365 2.61 14.57 19.41
N VAL A 366 2.03 13.46 19.85
CA VAL A 366 2.58 12.12 19.71
C VAL A 366 1.55 11.27 18.99
N THR A 367 1.84 10.89 17.75
CA THR A 367 0.99 9.97 16.98
C THR A 367 1.59 8.57 17.03
N PHE A 368 0.89 7.65 17.69
CA PHE A 368 1.15 6.22 17.63
C PHE A 368 0.47 5.67 16.38
N PHE A 369 1.24 5.12 15.45
CA PHE A 369 0.71 4.68 14.16
C PHE A 369 0.11 3.28 14.24
N ASP A 370 -1.05 3.06 13.61
CA ASP A 370 -1.44 1.71 13.23
C ASP A 370 -0.48 1.19 12.16
N VAL A 371 0.38 0.26 12.58
CA VAL A 371 1.29 -0.52 11.73
C VAL A 371 0.97 -2.02 11.77
N GLY A 372 -0.18 -2.40 12.31
CA GLY A 372 -0.49 -3.78 12.67
C GLY A 372 0.27 -4.22 13.92
N GLN A 373 0.85 -5.43 13.89
CA GLN A 373 1.70 -5.92 14.96
C GLN A 373 3.09 -5.26 14.87
N GLY A 374 3.39 -4.37 15.80
CA GLY A 374 4.65 -3.64 15.87
C GLY A 374 4.49 -2.22 16.41
N ASP A 375 5.59 -1.49 16.49
CA ASP A 375 5.62 -0.09 16.92
C ASP A 375 6.03 0.85 15.79
N ALA A 376 5.35 1.98 15.71
CA ALA A 376 5.95 3.22 15.20
C ALA A 376 5.23 4.42 15.82
N ALA A 377 5.98 5.37 16.39
CA ALA A 377 5.44 6.57 17.00
C ALA A 377 6.19 7.82 16.55
N LEU A 378 5.47 8.84 16.11
CA LEU A 378 6.02 10.13 15.72
C LEU A 378 5.73 11.18 16.81
N VAL A 379 6.79 11.68 17.44
CA VAL A 379 6.73 12.86 18.30
C VAL A 379 7.02 14.11 17.45
N ARG A 380 6.18 15.13 17.58
CA ARG A 380 6.35 16.46 16.96
C ARG A 380 6.14 17.58 17.99
N SER A 381 7.01 18.57 17.97
CA SER A 381 6.94 19.71 18.91
C SER A 381 6.58 21.04 18.23
N PRO A 382 6.13 22.07 19.00
CA PRO A 382 5.90 23.42 18.49
C PRO A 382 7.15 24.11 17.96
N ALA A 383 8.33 23.86 18.54
CA ALA A 383 9.59 24.37 18.01
C ALA A 383 10.06 23.60 16.74
N GLY A 384 9.27 22.63 16.26
CA GLY A 384 9.47 21.97 14.97
C GLY A 384 10.31 20.68 15.01
N ALA A 385 10.73 20.21 16.19
CA ALA A 385 11.42 18.94 16.32
C ALA A 385 10.51 17.79 15.86
N SER A 386 11.07 16.85 15.10
CA SER A 386 10.37 15.67 14.58
C SER A 386 11.20 14.41 14.89
N ILE A 387 10.68 13.56 15.76
CA ILE A 387 11.36 12.37 16.29
C ILE A 387 10.52 11.14 15.98
N LEU A 388 11.12 10.14 15.32
CA LEU A 388 10.48 8.84 15.09
C LEU A 388 11.04 7.81 16.09
N ILE A 389 10.15 7.10 16.77
CA ILE A 389 10.48 5.96 17.63
C ILE A 389 9.87 4.73 16.97
N ASP A 390 10.73 3.83 16.50
CA ASP A 390 10.42 2.65 15.68
C ASP A 390 9.69 2.92 14.35
N GLY A 391 9.67 1.91 13.47
CA GLY A 391 9.26 2.02 12.07
C GLY A 391 8.25 0.97 11.61
N GLY A 392 7.82 0.06 12.47
CA GLY A 392 6.85 -0.99 12.15
C GLY A 392 7.36 -2.08 11.20
N PRO A 393 6.53 -3.10 10.89
CA PRO A 393 6.89 -4.20 9.99
C PRO A 393 6.72 -3.91 8.48
N ASP A 394 5.89 -2.94 8.05
CA ASP A 394 5.72 -2.60 6.61
C ASP A 394 6.78 -1.56 6.19
N PRO A 395 7.71 -1.91 5.27
CA PRO A 395 8.76 -1.01 4.79
C PRO A 395 8.27 0.33 4.25
N ASP A 396 7.06 0.42 3.69
CA ASP A 396 6.54 1.64 3.09
C ASP A 396 5.49 2.37 3.98
N LEU A 397 4.97 1.78 5.07
CA LEU A 397 3.80 2.33 5.78
C LEU A 397 4.10 3.61 6.55
N VAL A 398 5.12 3.59 7.40
CA VAL A 398 5.54 4.77 8.15
C VAL A 398 5.99 5.88 7.20
N VAL A 399 6.65 5.53 6.08
CA VAL A 399 6.98 6.50 5.01
C VAL A 399 5.73 7.19 4.44
N ARG A 400 4.61 6.47 4.25
CA ARG A 400 3.32 7.05 3.83
C ARG A 400 2.76 7.97 4.91
N LYS A 401 2.69 7.52 6.17
CA LYS A 401 2.11 8.30 7.29
C LYS A 401 2.92 9.56 7.61
N LEU A 402 4.26 9.48 7.64
CA LEU A 402 5.17 10.63 7.75
C LEU A 402 4.94 11.66 6.64
N ALA A 403 4.79 11.21 5.38
CA ALA A 403 4.56 12.09 4.24
C ALA A 403 3.18 12.76 4.27
N ALA A 404 2.13 12.06 4.73
CA ALA A 404 0.78 12.60 4.91
C ALA A 404 0.73 13.68 6.02
N LEU A 405 1.44 13.45 7.13
CA LEU A 405 1.67 14.45 8.19
C LEU A 405 2.64 15.58 7.77
N GLY A 406 3.20 15.49 6.55
CA GLY A 406 4.05 16.51 5.92
C GLY A 406 5.44 16.65 6.53
N VAL A 407 5.95 15.61 7.20
CA VAL A 407 7.31 15.54 7.74
C VAL A 407 8.32 15.70 6.60
N ARG A 408 9.32 16.59 6.78
CA ARG A 408 10.32 16.93 5.74
C ARG A 408 11.75 16.49 6.11
N ARG A 409 11.99 16.26 7.39
CA ARG A 409 13.22 15.78 8.03
C ARG A 409 12.85 15.08 9.33
N LEU A 410 13.70 14.19 9.82
CA LEU A 410 13.65 13.70 11.19
C LEU A 410 14.91 14.17 11.91
N ASP A 411 14.77 14.78 13.07
CA ASP A 411 15.91 15.23 13.87
C ASP A 411 16.55 14.03 14.59
N LEU A 412 15.71 13.05 14.94
CA LEU A 412 16.09 11.81 15.57
C LEU A 412 15.23 10.64 15.04
N ILE A 413 15.87 9.50 14.80
CA ILE A 413 15.23 8.18 14.78
C ILE A 413 15.75 7.40 15.98
N VAL A 414 14.87 6.68 16.68
CA VAL A 414 15.25 5.64 17.64
C VAL A 414 14.69 4.31 17.16
N ALA A 415 15.54 3.29 17.04
CA ALA A 415 15.13 1.89 17.10
C ALA A 415 15.18 1.47 18.57
N THR A 416 14.07 1.05 19.19
CA THR A 416 14.09 0.64 20.60
C THR A 416 14.92 -0.62 20.76
N HIS A 417 14.71 -1.60 19.88
CA HIS A 417 15.47 -2.84 19.80
C HIS A 417 15.43 -3.43 18.38
N GLN A 418 15.97 -4.63 18.19
CA GLN A 418 16.37 -5.17 16.89
C GLN A 418 15.25 -5.91 16.11
N HIS A 419 14.09 -6.17 16.72
CA HIS A 419 13.03 -6.98 16.10
C HIS A 419 12.40 -6.34 14.86
N ALA A 420 11.94 -7.18 13.93
CA ALA A 420 11.53 -6.78 12.58
C ALA A 420 10.26 -5.90 12.55
N ASP A 421 9.40 -6.03 13.54
CA ASP A 421 8.21 -5.23 13.80
C ASP A 421 8.51 -3.86 14.45
N HIS A 422 9.79 -3.60 14.77
CA HIS A 422 10.30 -2.30 15.21
C HIS A 422 11.20 -1.66 14.15
N VAL A 423 12.20 -2.39 13.62
CA VAL A 423 13.17 -1.82 12.66
C VAL A 423 12.75 -1.90 11.18
N GLY A 424 11.71 -2.67 10.83
CA GLY A 424 11.37 -3.03 9.44
C GLY A 424 11.11 -1.85 8.49
N GLY A 425 10.46 -0.80 8.96
CA GLY A 425 10.21 0.44 8.20
C GLY A 425 11.40 1.39 8.09
N LEU A 426 12.35 1.33 9.03
CA LEU A 426 13.42 2.32 9.16
C LEU A 426 14.35 2.43 7.93
N PRO A 427 14.71 1.34 7.21
CA PRO A 427 15.48 1.44 5.96
C PRO A 427 14.87 2.38 4.91
N SER A 428 13.55 2.34 4.73
CA SER A 428 12.86 3.19 3.76
C SER A 428 12.70 4.63 4.24
N VAL A 429 12.58 4.84 5.56
CA VAL A 429 12.57 6.17 6.16
C VAL A 429 13.93 6.86 5.92
N LEU A 430 15.03 6.17 6.25
CA LEU A 430 16.40 6.63 5.99
C LEU A 430 16.68 6.89 4.50
N ALA A 431 16.09 6.09 3.61
CA ALA A 431 16.20 6.28 2.16
C ALA A 431 15.33 7.43 1.59
N ARG A 432 14.41 8.01 2.38
CA ARG A 432 13.41 8.98 1.89
C ARG A 432 13.46 10.36 2.54
N PHE A 433 13.84 10.44 3.81
CA PHE A 433 13.89 11.68 4.60
C PHE A 433 15.32 11.96 5.07
N PRO A 434 15.78 13.23 5.10
CA PRO A 434 16.99 13.60 5.83
C PRO A 434 16.84 13.29 7.32
N VAL A 435 17.83 12.64 7.92
CA VAL A 435 17.86 12.29 9.34
C VAL A 435 19.09 12.90 10.00
N GLY A 436 18.93 13.52 11.19
CA GLY A 436 20.03 14.12 11.95
C GLY A 436 20.85 13.10 12.75
N LEU A 437 20.16 12.29 13.56
CA LEU A 437 20.74 11.30 14.46
C LEU A 437 19.90 10.01 14.44
N VAL A 438 20.55 8.86 14.58
CA VAL A 438 19.93 7.56 14.81
C VAL A 438 20.45 7.00 16.14
N LEU A 439 19.55 6.46 16.96
CA LEU A 439 19.85 5.74 18.20
C LEU A 439 19.30 4.31 18.12
N ASP A 440 20.00 3.39 18.77
CA ASP A 440 19.61 1.98 18.98
C ASP A 440 20.40 1.44 20.19
N PRO A 441 20.08 0.26 20.76
CA PRO A 441 20.83 -0.25 21.90
C PRO A 441 22.24 -0.73 21.54
N GLY A 442 22.61 -0.94 20.27
CA GLY A 442 23.93 -1.40 19.87
C GLY A 442 24.30 -2.80 20.38
N CYS A 443 23.32 -3.53 20.89
CA CYS A 443 23.45 -4.90 21.37
C CYS A 443 23.38 -5.89 20.18
N ARG A 444 23.93 -7.09 20.37
CA ARG A 444 24.12 -8.04 19.27
C ARG A 444 22.83 -8.78 18.93
N ASP A 445 22.49 -8.76 17.65
CA ASP A 445 21.43 -9.56 17.06
C ASP A 445 21.77 -9.82 15.59
N ASP A 446 21.39 -10.99 15.07
CA ASP A 446 21.69 -11.46 13.70
C ASP A 446 20.45 -11.41 12.78
N ALA A 447 19.34 -10.78 13.20
CA ALA A 447 18.11 -10.77 12.42
C ALA A 447 18.28 -10.03 11.06
N PRO A 448 17.74 -10.58 9.95
CA PRO A 448 17.84 -9.95 8.64
C PRO A 448 17.28 -8.53 8.55
N ALA A 449 16.29 -8.19 9.39
CA ALA A 449 15.71 -6.85 9.46
C ALA A 449 16.69 -5.83 10.09
N TYR A 450 17.33 -6.20 11.21
CA TYR A 450 18.35 -5.37 11.86
C TYR A 450 19.60 -5.22 10.99
N ALA A 451 20.06 -6.30 10.34
CA ALA A 451 21.14 -6.23 9.35
C ALA A 451 20.82 -5.27 8.18
N ALA A 452 19.57 -5.23 7.71
CA ALA A 452 19.11 -4.29 6.68
C ALA A 452 19.06 -2.85 7.20
N PHE A 453 18.59 -2.62 8.43
CA PHE A 453 18.61 -1.32 9.11
C PHE A 453 20.04 -0.77 9.27
N LEU A 454 20.97 -1.55 9.82
CA LEU A 454 22.38 -1.17 9.93
C LEU A 454 23.01 -0.86 8.57
N SER A 455 22.60 -1.57 7.51
CA SER A 455 23.04 -1.28 6.14
C SER A 455 22.48 0.04 5.61
N ALA A 456 21.21 0.36 5.91
CA ALA A 456 20.58 1.62 5.55
C ALA A 456 21.18 2.83 6.29
N VAL A 457 21.47 2.71 7.60
CA VAL A 457 22.14 3.75 8.39
C VAL A 457 23.51 4.09 7.79
N ARG A 458 24.33 3.06 7.50
CA ARG A 458 25.63 3.23 6.81
C ARG A 458 25.48 3.86 5.43
N SER A 459 24.46 3.46 4.65
CA SER A 459 24.20 3.98 3.30
C SER A 459 23.70 5.43 3.29
N ALA A 460 23.04 5.87 4.36
CA ALA A 460 22.56 7.24 4.52
C ALA A 460 23.63 8.20 5.09
N GLY A 461 24.71 7.67 5.68
CA GLY A 461 25.80 8.47 6.25
C GLY A 461 25.42 9.27 7.51
N VAL A 462 24.36 8.85 8.21
CA VAL A 462 23.79 9.56 9.36
C VAL A 462 24.60 9.26 10.63
N SER A 463 24.65 10.22 11.57
CA SER A 463 25.24 9.97 12.89
C SER A 463 24.48 8.87 13.62
N PHE A 464 25.20 7.87 14.14
CA PHE A 464 24.65 6.70 14.82
C PHE A 464 25.29 6.57 16.20
N ARG A 465 24.50 6.32 17.26
CA ARG A 465 25.01 6.21 18.63
C ARG A 465 24.24 5.16 19.43
N HIS A 466 24.92 4.52 20.36
CA HIS A 466 24.37 3.51 21.27
C HIS A 466 24.32 4.07 22.70
N PRO A 467 23.22 4.74 23.13
CA PRO A 467 23.11 5.29 24.47
C PRO A 467 22.86 4.19 25.52
N ARG A 468 23.05 4.55 26.79
CA ARG A 468 22.71 3.75 27.97
C ARG A 468 21.91 4.63 28.95
N SER A 469 21.51 4.10 30.11
CA SER A 469 20.80 4.90 31.10
C SER A 469 21.56 6.19 31.48
N GLY A 470 20.80 7.21 31.87
CA GLY A 470 21.29 8.55 32.18
C GLY A 470 21.65 9.41 30.96
N ALA A 471 21.67 8.85 29.74
CA ALA A 471 21.90 9.63 28.52
C ALA A 471 20.69 10.51 28.19
N SER A 472 20.91 11.77 27.81
CA SER A 472 19.84 12.66 27.33
C SER A 472 20.23 13.47 26.10
N PHE A 473 19.23 13.73 25.25
CA PHE A 473 19.34 14.47 24.01
C PHE A 473 18.29 15.60 24.01
N LEU A 474 18.72 16.84 23.80
CA LEU A 474 17.83 18.00 23.66
C LEU A 474 17.66 18.33 22.17
N LEU A 475 16.42 18.31 21.69
CA LEU A 475 16.04 18.53 20.30
C LEU A 475 15.02 19.66 20.24
N SER A 476 15.51 20.88 19.98
CA SER A 476 14.78 22.14 20.17
C SER A 476 14.24 22.30 21.59
N ASP A 477 12.96 21.97 21.81
CA ASP A 477 12.21 22.04 23.07
C ASP A 477 11.92 20.65 23.67
N VAL A 478 12.39 19.57 23.04
CA VAL A 478 12.16 18.18 23.45
C VAL A 478 13.40 17.59 24.12
N SER A 479 13.28 17.20 25.40
CA SER A 479 14.28 16.35 26.07
C SER A 479 13.89 14.88 25.89
N VAL A 480 14.74 14.11 25.22
CA VAL A 480 14.67 12.65 25.22
C VAL A 480 15.65 12.14 26.28
N GLN A 481 15.16 11.37 27.24
CA GLN A 481 15.92 10.79 28.36
C GLN A 481 15.91 9.27 28.18
N VAL A 482 17.09 8.65 28.20
CA VAL A 482 17.24 7.18 28.14
C VAL A 482 17.33 6.67 29.56
N LEU A 483 16.35 5.87 29.97
CA LEU A 483 16.27 5.23 31.29
C LEU A 483 16.83 3.79 31.28
N GLY A 484 17.11 3.25 30.09
CA GLY A 484 17.64 1.90 29.99
C GLY A 484 17.91 1.46 28.56
N PRO A 485 18.61 0.33 28.40
CA PRO A 485 19.22 -0.45 29.48
C PRO A 485 20.59 0.14 29.90
N GLU A 486 21.11 -0.24 31.07
CA GLU A 486 22.48 0.12 31.50
C GLU A 486 23.54 -0.69 30.73
N ARG A 487 23.22 -1.94 30.40
CA ARG A 487 24.03 -2.93 29.69
C ARG A 487 23.13 -3.80 28.82
N CYS A 488 23.69 -4.50 27.83
CA CYS A 488 22.91 -5.50 27.12
C CYS A 488 22.55 -6.68 28.04
N PHE A 489 21.38 -7.27 27.84
CA PHE A 489 20.96 -8.49 28.52
C PHE A 489 21.55 -9.74 27.84
N ASP A 490 21.62 -10.84 28.60
CA ASP A 490 22.11 -12.16 28.17
C ASP A 490 21.43 -13.23 29.03
N GLY A 491 20.77 -14.20 28.41
CA GLY A 491 20.16 -15.34 29.09
C GLY A 491 18.77 -15.08 29.69
N THR A 492 18.04 -14.04 29.25
CA THR A 492 16.63 -13.84 29.59
C THR A 492 15.69 -14.62 28.65
N ASN A 493 14.37 -14.47 28.81
CA ASN A 493 13.39 -15.06 27.88
C ASN A 493 13.47 -14.48 26.46
N SER A 494 13.91 -13.21 26.34
CA SER A 494 14.09 -12.50 25.09
C SER A 494 15.04 -11.32 25.34
N ASP A 495 16.34 -11.53 25.09
CA ASP A 495 17.35 -10.50 25.32
C ASP A 495 17.14 -9.25 24.45
N PRO A 496 16.78 -9.33 23.14
CA PRO A 496 16.44 -8.16 22.35
C PRO A 496 15.27 -7.34 22.91
N ASN A 497 14.26 -7.98 23.50
CA ASN A 497 13.17 -7.24 24.15
C ASN A 497 13.67 -6.47 25.37
N ASN A 498 14.50 -7.11 26.21
CA ASN A 498 15.06 -6.48 27.40
C ASN A 498 16.19 -5.47 27.07
N ASP A 499 16.80 -5.55 25.89
CA ASP A 499 17.69 -4.53 25.33
C ASP A 499 16.97 -3.25 24.89
N SER A 500 15.62 -3.21 24.93
CA SER A 500 14.82 -2.04 24.54
C SER A 500 15.33 -0.74 25.18
N LEU A 501 15.69 0.23 24.32
CA LEU A 501 15.92 1.61 24.74
C LEU A 501 14.63 2.18 25.35
N VAL A 502 14.59 2.30 26.68
CA VAL A 502 13.45 2.87 27.38
C VAL A 502 13.59 4.39 27.40
N LEU A 503 12.71 5.06 26.66
CA LEU A 503 12.75 6.50 26.44
C LEU A 503 11.68 7.21 27.24
N ARG A 504 12.08 8.26 27.95
CA ARG A 504 11.17 9.27 28.50
C ARG A 504 11.31 10.56 27.71
N VAL A 505 10.23 10.95 27.02
CA VAL A 505 10.21 12.12 26.13
C VAL A 505 9.43 13.24 26.82
N VAL A 506 10.09 14.39 27.04
CA VAL A 506 9.60 15.49 27.87
C VAL A 506 9.57 16.81 27.09
N VAL A 507 8.43 17.51 27.13
CA VAL A 507 8.27 18.89 26.63
C VAL A 507 7.40 19.69 27.61
N ALA A 508 7.87 20.85 28.05
CA ALA A 508 7.10 21.80 28.88
C ALA A 508 6.35 21.16 30.09
N GLY A 509 6.98 20.19 30.76
CA GLY A 509 6.41 19.46 31.92
C GLY A 509 5.47 18.29 31.57
N SER A 510 5.15 18.09 30.30
CA SER A 510 4.49 16.88 29.81
C SER A 510 5.53 15.80 29.49
N ALA A 511 5.28 14.56 29.89
CA ALA A 511 6.15 13.42 29.69
C ALA A 511 5.39 12.22 29.09
N VAL A 512 6.06 11.51 28.18
CA VAL A 512 5.59 10.26 27.56
C VAL A 512 6.67 9.19 27.73
N LEU A 513 6.27 8.01 28.19
CA LEU A 513 7.17 6.87 28.38
C LEU A 513 7.00 5.84 27.24
N PHE A 514 8.11 5.52 26.58
CA PHE A 514 8.23 4.50 25.54
C PHE A 514 9.20 3.41 26.03
N PRO A 515 8.72 2.32 26.64
CA PRO A 515 9.55 1.22 27.12
C PRO A 515 10.00 0.24 26.02
N GLY A 516 9.69 0.53 24.74
CA GLY A 516 9.79 -0.47 23.68
C GLY A 516 9.02 -1.73 24.09
N ASP A 517 9.71 -2.86 24.06
CA ASP A 517 9.18 -4.16 24.45
C ASP A 517 9.86 -4.75 25.70
N ALA A 518 10.48 -3.89 26.52
CA ALA A 518 11.08 -4.23 27.81
C ALA A 518 10.18 -5.14 28.66
N GLU A 519 10.70 -6.29 29.08
CA GLU A 519 9.98 -7.28 29.89
C GLU A 519 10.30 -7.13 31.38
N GLN A 520 9.81 -8.05 32.22
CA GLN A 520 10.00 -8.04 33.68
C GLN A 520 11.47 -7.85 34.15
N PRO A 521 12.52 -8.36 33.47
CA PRO A 521 13.92 -8.03 33.82
C PRO A 521 14.24 -6.53 33.69
N ASN A 522 14.10 -5.94 32.50
CA ASN A 522 14.37 -4.52 32.27
C ASN A 522 13.44 -3.62 33.11
N GLN A 523 12.14 -3.93 33.18
CA GLN A 523 11.20 -3.23 34.06
C GLN A 523 11.58 -3.35 35.55
N GLY A 524 12.21 -4.46 35.96
CA GLY A 524 12.66 -4.71 37.32
C GLY A 524 13.89 -3.90 37.71
N ASP A 525 14.80 -3.64 36.78
CA ASP A 525 15.96 -2.77 36.98
C ASP A 525 15.52 -1.28 37.00
N LEU A 526 14.66 -0.87 36.05
CA LEU A 526 14.04 0.47 36.05
C LEU A 526 13.30 0.80 37.36
N LEU A 527 12.65 -0.18 37.99
CA LEU A 527 11.95 -0.02 39.27
C LEU A 527 12.89 0.10 40.47
N ARG A 528 14.18 -0.18 40.34
CA ARG A 528 15.21 0.06 41.37
C ARG A 528 15.89 1.40 41.15
N ASP A 529 16.38 1.61 39.94
CA ASP A 529 17.43 2.60 39.67
C ASP A 529 16.88 3.90 39.07
N GLU A 530 15.80 3.82 38.28
CA GLU A 530 15.20 4.95 37.54
C GLU A 530 13.78 5.31 38.02
N ILE A 531 13.36 4.79 39.18
CA ILE A 531 11.99 4.83 39.69
C ILE A 531 11.39 6.25 39.76
N ALA A 532 12.24 7.27 40.01
CA ALA A 532 11.83 8.67 40.08
C ALA A 532 11.53 9.32 38.71
N LEU A 533 11.98 8.71 37.61
CA LEU A 533 11.74 9.19 36.24
C LEU A 533 10.60 8.44 35.55
N LEU A 534 10.20 7.25 36.01
CA LEU A 534 9.09 6.49 35.44
C LEU A 534 7.73 7.24 35.36
N PRO A 535 7.35 8.16 36.28
CA PRO A 535 6.09 8.90 36.16
C PRO A 535 5.96 9.71 34.86
N ALA A 536 4.89 9.44 34.11
CA ALA A 536 4.58 10.05 32.82
C ALA A 536 3.06 10.13 32.59
N GLN A 537 2.57 11.16 31.91
CA GLN A 537 1.13 11.31 31.64
C GLN A 537 0.60 10.30 30.61
N VAL A 538 1.47 9.77 29.75
CA VAL A 538 1.15 8.82 28.68
C VAL A 538 2.17 7.68 28.66
N LEU A 539 1.71 6.44 28.53
CA LEU A 539 2.53 5.24 28.42
C LEU A 539 2.27 4.53 27.08
N LYS A 540 3.32 4.19 26.32
CA LYS A 540 3.24 3.09 25.36
C LYS A 540 3.32 1.78 26.14
N VAL A 541 2.29 0.94 26.05
CA VAL A 541 2.24 -0.30 26.84
C VAL A 541 3.32 -1.27 26.33
N PRO A 542 4.23 -1.77 27.20
CA PRO A 542 5.33 -2.64 26.77
C PRO A 542 4.84 -3.88 26.02
N HIS A 543 5.63 -4.35 25.05
CA HIS A 543 5.48 -5.65 24.42
C HIS A 543 4.07 -5.90 23.86
N HIS A 544 3.49 -4.85 23.24
CA HIS A 544 2.14 -4.83 22.68
C HIS A 544 1.03 -5.25 23.66
N GLY A 545 1.27 -5.11 24.97
CA GLY A 545 0.38 -5.64 26.02
C GLY A 545 0.47 -7.15 26.21
N GLY A 546 1.64 -7.75 25.97
CA GLY A 546 1.94 -9.16 26.23
C GLY A 546 2.04 -9.51 27.72
N ALA A 547 2.04 -10.79 28.05
CA ALA A 547 2.09 -11.32 29.43
C ALA A 547 3.50 -11.22 30.08
N THR A 548 4.23 -10.16 29.75
CA THR A 548 5.66 -9.95 30.00
C THR A 548 5.95 -8.69 30.82
N SER A 549 4.91 -7.94 31.22
CA SER A 549 5.03 -6.76 32.08
C SER A 549 4.94 -7.10 33.57
N ASN A 550 5.41 -6.18 34.42
CA ASN A 550 5.37 -6.24 35.87
C ASN A 550 4.26 -5.30 36.40
N PRO A 551 3.30 -5.79 37.21
CA PRO A 551 2.24 -4.95 37.81
C PRO A 551 2.75 -3.68 38.51
N SER A 552 3.92 -3.75 39.13
CA SER A 552 4.52 -2.61 39.84
C SER A 552 4.98 -1.49 38.90
N PHE A 553 5.30 -1.83 37.63
CA PHE A 553 5.72 -0.86 36.62
C PHE A 553 4.57 0.09 36.25
N PHE A 554 3.40 -0.47 35.91
CA PHE A 554 2.20 0.32 35.61
C PHE A 554 1.82 1.26 36.76
N LYS A 555 1.82 0.72 37.99
CA LYS A 555 1.51 1.48 39.21
C LYS A 555 2.45 2.65 39.49
N VAL A 556 3.75 2.51 39.18
CA VAL A 556 4.74 3.59 39.36
C VAL A 556 4.70 4.61 38.22
N VAL A 557 4.45 4.17 36.98
CA VAL A 557 4.31 5.07 35.82
C VAL A 557 3.06 5.94 35.95
N HIS A 558 1.96 5.39 36.47
CA HIS A 558 0.70 6.07 36.82
C HIS A 558 0.14 7.00 35.71
N ALA A 559 0.18 6.53 34.46
CA ALA A 559 -0.25 7.30 33.30
C ALA A 559 -1.78 7.42 33.20
N GLY A 560 -2.28 8.63 32.88
CA GLY A 560 -3.70 8.83 32.61
C GLY A 560 -4.17 8.21 31.28
N VAL A 561 -3.25 7.98 30.36
CA VAL A 561 -3.49 7.37 29.04
C VAL A 561 -2.46 6.26 28.78
N ALA A 562 -2.94 5.09 28.38
CA ALA A 562 -2.13 3.97 27.96
C ALA A 562 -2.42 3.66 26.48
N VAL A 563 -1.41 3.63 25.62
CA VAL A 563 -1.56 3.31 24.20
C VAL A 563 -0.91 1.96 23.91
N VAL A 564 -1.70 1.03 23.39
CA VAL A 564 -1.29 -0.30 22.97
C VAL A 564 -1.13 -0.30 21.45
N SER A 565 0.10 -0.16 20.96
CA SER A 565 0.42 -0.48 19.56
C SER A 565 0.24 -1.99 19.39
N VAL A 566 -0.71 -2.42 18.57
CA VAL A 566 -1.01 -3.83 18.32
C VAL A 566 -1.85 -4.01 17.06
N GLY A 567 -1.81 -5.20 16.48
CA GLY A 567 -2.65 -5.59 15.35
C GLY A 567 -2.92 -7.10 15.32
N PRO A 568 -3.47 -7.63 14.22
CA PRO A 568 -3.74 -9.07 14.07
C PRO A 568 -2.46 -9.90 14.23
N ASN A 569 -2.37 -10.66 15.33
CA ASN A 569 -1.17 -11.40 15.72
C ASN A 569 -1.49 -12.85 16.16
N ARG A 570 -0.43 -13.64 16.33
CA ARG A 570 -0.47 -15.05 16.76
C ARG A 570 -0.12 -15.27 18.24
N TYR A 571 0.24 -14.20 18.95
CA TYR A 571 0.78 -14.23 20.31
C TYR A 571 -0.32 -14.02 21.37
N GLY A 572 -1.55 -13.71 20.94
CA GLY A 572 -2.68 -13.42 21.84
C GLY A 572 -2.61 -12.02 22.45
N HIS A 573 -1.86 -11.10 21.85
CA HIS A 573 -1.67 -9.74 22.36
C HIS A 573 -2.82 -8.81 21.90
N PRO A 574 -3.22 -7.82 22.71
CA PRO A 574 -2.86 -7.66 24.12
C PRO A 574 -3.61 -8.66 24.99
N VAL A 575 -2.97 -9.19 26.03
CA VAL A 575 -3.57 -10.19 26.93
C VAL A 575 -4.57 -9.53 27.89
N ALA A 576 -5.65 -10.24 28.23
CA ALA A 576 -6.74 -9.69 29.03
C ALA A 576 -6.27 -9.17 30.42
N SER A 577 -5.37 -9.89 31.09
CA SER A 577 -4.83 -9.50 32.40
C SER A 577 -4.13 -8.14 32.39
N VAL A 578 -3.39 -7.80 31.33
CA VAL A 578 -2.72 -6.49 31.20
C VAL A 578 -3.74 -5.39 30.92
N LEU A 579 -4.78 -5.65 30.14
CA LEU A 579 -5.87 -4.68 29.94
C LEU A 579 -6.65 -4.41 31.25
N GLU A 580 -6.93 -5.45 32.03
CA GLU A 580 -7.56 -5.35 33.35
C GLU A 580 -6.67 -4.62 34.35
N GLU A 581 -5.35 -4.78 34.27
CA GLU A 581 -4.37 -4.12 35.13
C GLU A 581 -4.22 -2.63 34.84
N LEU A 582 -4.06 -2.26 33.56
CA LEU A 582 -4.07 -0.86 33.13
C LEU A 582 -5.37 -0.16 33.54
N ALA A 583 -6.52 -0.84 33.42
CA ALA A 583 -7.80 -0.32 33.88
C ALA A 583 -7.90 -0.19 35.41
N ARG A 584 -7.29 -1.12 36.17
CA ARG A 584 -7.25 -1.13 37.64
C ARG A 584 -6.42 0.03 38.20
N ASP A 585 -5.32 0.37 37.53
CA ASP A 585 -4.49 1.54 37.85
C ASP A 585 -5.07 2.86 37.31
N GLY A 586 -6.27 2.83 36.71
CA GLY A 586 -7.02 4.01 36.26
C GLY A 586 -6.68 4.53 34.87
N MET A 587 -5.85 3.81 34.10
CA MET A 587 -5.37 4.27 32.79
C MET A 587 -6.45 4.15 31.72
N ARG A 588 -6.66 5.20 30.92
CA ARG A 588 -7.50 5.13 29.72
C ARG A 588 -6.75 4.39 28.60
N VAL A 589 -7.13 3.14 28.33
CA VAL A 589 -6.49 2.30 27.32
C VAL A 589 -7.02 2.57 25.91
N PHE A 590 -6.14 2.89 24.98
CA PHE A 590 -6.38 2.98 23.53
C PHE A 590 -5.59 1.88 22.80
N ARG A 591 -6.12 1.39 21.67
CA ARG A 591 -5.51 0.31 20.88
C ARG A 591 -5.52 0.66 19.39
N THR A 592 -4.38 0.57 18.71
CA THR A 592 -4.29 0.89 17.27
C THR A 592 -5.19 -0.02 16.41
N ASP A 593 -5.31 -1.31 16.75
CA ASP A 593 -6.18 -2.27 16.05
C ASP A 593 -7.69 -1.95 16.09
N ARG A 594 -8.10 -0.98 16.92
CA ARG A 594 -9.49 -0.51 17.06
C ARG A 594 -9.68 0.96 16.75
N SER A 595 -8.64 1.77 16.91
CA SER A 595 -8.69 3.23 16.82
C SER A 595 -7.93 3.82 15.63
N GLY A 596 -7.25 2.99 14.83
CA GLY A 596 -6.32 3.44 13.80
C GLY A 596 -5.14 4.20 14.42
N ASP A 597 -4.69 5.27 13.78
CA ASP A 597 -3.70 6.17 14.38
C ASP A 597 -4.25 6.84 15.65
N VAL A 598 -3.54 6.66 16.78
CA VAL A 598 -3.87 7.28 18.07
C VAL A 598 -2.97 8.49 18.26
N THR A 599 -3.55 9.69 18.20
CA THR A 599 -2.82 10.95 18.34
C THR A 599 -3.09 11.61 19.69
N VAL A 600 -2.05 11.73 20.51
CA VAL A 600 -2.10 12.40 21.82
C VAL A 600 -1.49 13.79 21.70
N SER A 601 -2.19 14.82 22.22
CA SER A 601 -1.72 16.21 22.20
C SER A 601 -1.91 16.90 23.55
N PHE A 602 -0.96 17.77 23.90
CA PHE A 602 -0.85 18.36 25.24
C PHE A 602 -1.22 19.84 25.22
N ARG A 603 -2.33 20.21 25.89
CA ARG A 603 -2.86 21.59 25.90
C ARG A 603 -3.02 22.08 27.34
N ARG A 604 -2.18 23.04 27.76
CA ARG A 604 -2.28 23.74 29.06
C ARG A 604 -2.31 22.83 30.31
N GLY A 605 -1.80 21.60 30.19
CA GLY A 605 -1.84 20.56 31.23
C GLY A 605 -2.76 19.39 30.89
N ASP A 606 -3.76 19.59 30.02
CA ASP A 606 -4.67 18.55 29.58
C ASP A 606 -4.05 17.63 28.52
N VAL A 607 -4.36 16.34 28.63
CA VAL A 607 -4.01 15.30 27.66
C VAL A 607 -5.23 15.00 26.79
N LEU A 608 -5.22 15.50 25.55
CA LEU A 608 -6.25 15.21 24.55
C LEU A 608 -5.82 14.03 23.70
N VAL A 609 -6.73 13.09 23.47
CA VAL A 609 -6.52 11.91 22.60
C VAL A 609 -7.51 11.99 21.45
N ASP A 610 -7.02 11.83 20.23
CA ASP A 610 -7.74 11.83 18.96
C ASP A 610 -7.47 10.51 18.23
N THR A 611 -8.43 10.03 17.44
CA THR A 611 -8.40 8.68 16.82
C THR A 611 -8.92 8.71 15.39
N GLU A 612 -8.41 7.82 14.52
CA GLU A 612 -8.76 7.78 13.10
C GLU A 612 -10.18 7.24 12.82
N THR A 613 -10.81 6.61 13.82
CA THR A 613 -12.12 5.92 13.76
C THR A 613 -13.23 6.62 14.54
#